data_AF-A0A6A0II93-F1
#
_entry.id   AF-A0A6A0II93-F1
#
_cell.length_a   1.000
_cell.length_b   1.000
_cell.length_c   1.000
_cell.angle_alpha   90.00
_cell.angle_beta   90.00
_cell.angle_gamma   90.00
#
_symmetry.space_group_name_H-M   'P 1'
#
loop_
_entity.id
_entity.type
_entity.pdbx_description
1 polymer ?
#
loop_
_entity_poly.entity_id
_entity_poly.type
_entity_poly.pdbx_seq_one_letter_code
_entity_poly.pdbx_strand_id
1 'polypeptide(L)'
;MHPNVLETLRSYLGSPACEGRHRSMYRDTGGNSVGIGCQMESVEEAQRLPWARRDGRPWAGADERHRVVAAEYARIRSGGSGSAGPDAVVLPDRAIDELFDRQARANEGVLQHLFGDWPGFPADAQLGILHFSWIRSSAPGITAWHGGAFVEAVRAREWDRAGGESLWEELREAPQPRHGHRRNAVLRMFHNAALVDATHGGVPVSWLFFPRDAEDTTRRYSHAGSESLVGSLR
;
A
#
# COMPACT_ATOMS: atom_id res chain seq x y z
N MET A 1 -4.54 10.63 -7.81
CA MET A 1 -3.29 9.86 -7.71
C MET A 1 -2.70 9.64 -9.10
N HIS A 2 -1.38 9.58 -9.21
CA HIS A 2 -0.70 9.28 -10.47
C HIS A 2 -0.92 7.80 -10.89
N PRO A 3 -1.07 7.48 -12.19
CA PRO A 3 -1.53 6.16 -12.64
C PRO A 3 -0.70 4.96 -12.15
N ASN A 4 0.61 5.14 -11.98
CA ASN A 4 1.56 4.08 -11.60
C ASN A 4 1.63 3.80 -10.09
N VAL A 5 1.08 4.68 -9.23
CA VAL A 5 1.18 4.56 -7.77
C VAL A 5 0.44 3.32 -7.26
N LEU A 6 -0.78 3.08 -7.75
CA LEU A 6 -1.60 1.95 -7.29
C LEU A 6 -1.00 0.60 -7.66
N GLU A 7 -0.54 0.46 -8.90
CA GLU A 7 0.13 -0.74 -9.39
C GLU A 7 1.41 -1.01 -8.59
N THR A 8 2.21 0.04 -8.35
CA THR A 8 3.43 -0.07 -7.54
C THR A 8 3.12 -0.48 -6.11
N LEU A 9 2.12 0.15 -5.48
CA LEU A 9 1.68 -0.19 -4.12
C LEU A 9 1.26 -1.67 -4.03
N ARG A 10 0.46 -2.15 -5.00
CA ARG A 10 0.03 -3.54 -5.06
C ARG A 10 1.20 -4.50 -5.19
N SER A 11 2.11 -4.22 -6.13
CA SER A 11 3.29 -5.06 -6.36
C SER A 11 4.21 -5.09 -5.14
N TYR A 12 4.40 -3.96 -4.47
CA TYR A 12 5.25 -3.84 -3.30
C TYR A 12 4.65 -4.56 -2.09
N LEU A 13 3.41 -4.23 -1.72
CA LEU A 13 2.74 -4.86 -0.57
C LEU A 13 2.49 -6.35 -0.80
N GLY A 14 2.15 -6.76 -2.03
CA GLY A 14 1.93 -8.16 -2.39
C GLY A 14 3.19 -9.01 -2.44
N SER A 15 4.38 -8.42 -2.28
CA SER A 15 5.64 -9.16 -2.25
C SER A 15 5.83 -9.92 -0.92
N PRO A 16 6.53 -11.07 -0.90
CA PRO A 16 6.81 -11.80 0.33
C PRO A 16 7.66 -11.03 1.36
N ALA A 17 8.27 -9.92 0.97
CA ALA A 17 9.03 -9.04 1.86
C ALA A 17 8.14 -8.07 2.66
N CYS A 18 6.85 -7.97 2.31
CA CYS A 18 5.85 -7.13 2.94
C CYS A 18 4.66 -7.98 3.44
N GLU A 19 3.42 -7.64 3.03
CA GLU A 19 2.20 -8.37 3.40
C GLU A 19 2.14 -9.74 2.73
N GLY A 20 2.69 -9.83 1.51
CA GLY A 20 2.52 -10.98 0.65
C GLY A 20 1.11 -11.05 0.04
N ARG A 21 0.86 -12.13 -0.69
CA ARG A 21 -0.41 -12.39 -1.37
C ARG A 21 -1.02 -13.69 -0.85
N HIS A 22 -2.12 -13.59 -0.12
CA HIS A 22 -2.77 -14.71 0.54
C HIS A 22 -4.09 -15.06 -0.13
N ARG A 23 -4.17 -16.26 -0.70
CA ARG A 23 -5.44 -16.77 -1.28
C ARG A 23 -6.40 -17.29 -0.22
N SER A 24 -5.91 -17.63 0.96
CA SER A 24 -6.72 -18.11 2.08
C SER A 24 -6.94 -17.00 3.10
N MET A 25 -8.00 -17.12 3.90
CA MET A 25 -8.16 -16.27 5.09
C MET A 25 -7.03 -16.54 6.08
N TYR A 26 -6.56 -15.50 6.74
CA TYR A 26 -5.58 -15.58 7.81
C TYR A 26 -5.95 -14.61 8.93
N ARG A 27 -5.36 -14.81 10.11
CA ARG A 27 -5.52 -13.90 11.24
C ARG A 27 -4.38 -12.91 11.27
N ASP A 28 -4.73 -11.65 11.38
CA ASP A 28 -3.84 -10.53 11.61
C ASP A 28 -4.21 -9.84 12.94
N THR A 29 -3.39 -8.89 13.36
CA THR A 29 -3.58 -8.04 14.54
C THR A 29 -4.93 -7.33 14.56
N GLY A 30 -5.44 -6.91 13.39
CA GLY A 30 -6.76 -6.29 13.25
C GLY A 30 -7.95 -7.25 13.24
N GLY A 31 -7.74 -8.54 12.94
CA GLY A 31 -8.82 -9.52 12.78
C GLY A 31 -8.57 -10.50 11.65
N ASN A 32 -9.63 -10.93 10.96
CA ASN A 32 -9.50 -11.81 9.81
C ASN A 32 -9.16 -11.00 8.56
N SER A 33 -8.17 -11.44 7.80
CA SER A 33 -7.70 -10.79 6.57
C SER A 33 -7.57 -11.79 5.42
N VAL A 34 -7.52 -11.30 4.18
CA VAL A 34 -7.29 -12.07 2.94
C VAL A 34 -6.58 -11.20 1.90
N GLY A 35 -5.98 -11.81 0.88
CA GLY A 35 -5.39 -11.11 -0.24
C GLY A 35 -4.09 -10.44 0.16
N ILE A 36 -3.95 -9.15 -0.14
CA ILE A 36 -2.80 -8.33 0.25
C ILE A 36 -3.27 -7.47 1.43
N GLY A 37 -3.16 -7.95 2.66
CA GLY A 37 -3.48 -7.14 3.85
C GLY A 37 -4.92 -6.63 3.96
N CYS A 38 -5.90 -7.21 3.24
CA CYS A 38 -7.27 -6.70 3.23
C CYS A 38 -8.08 -7.33 4.37
N GLN A 39 -8.38 -6.53 5.40
CA GLN A 39 -9.16 -6.94 6.56
C GLN A 39 -10.65 -7.11 6.21
N MET A 40 -11.31 -8.08 6.86
CA MET A 40 -12.75 -8.30 6.82
C MET A 40 -13.32 -8.13 8.23
N GLU A 41 -14.12 -7.10 8.44
CA GLU A 41 -14.67 -6.75 9.75
C GLU A 41 -15.75 -7.73 10.21
N SER A 42 -16.44 -8.36 9.24
CA SER A 42 -17.59 -9.23 9.49
C SER A 42 -17.60 -10.48 8.62
N VAL A 43 -18.41 -11.46 9.02
CA VAL A 43 -18.61 -12.68 8.23
C VAL A 43 -19.39 -12.39 6.95
N GLU A 44 -20.28 -11.39 6.99
CA GLU A 44 -21.06 -10.93 5.84
C GLU A 44 -20.16 -10.36 4.74
N GLU A 45 -19.12 -9.60 5.11
CA GLU A 45 -18.10 -9.14 4.16
C GLU A 45 -17.33 -10.30 3.53
N ALA A 46 -16.91 -11.27 4.35
CA ALA A 46 -16.24 -12.46 3.86
C ALA A 46 -17.14 -13.22 2.86
N GLN A 47 -18.43 -13.40 3.16
CA GLN A 47 -19.38 -14.12 2.30
C GLN A 47 -19.65 -13.45 0.93
N ARG A 48 -19.46 -12.13 0.82
CA ARG A 48 -19.60 -11.39 -0.45
C ARG A 48 -18.45 -11.64 -1.41
N LEU A 49 -17.29 -12.10 -0.93
CA LEU A 49 -16.14 -12.36 -1.79
C LEU A 49 -16.36 -13.60 -2.67
N PRO A 50 -15.81 -13.63 -3.89
CA PRO A 50 -16.01 -14.72 -4.85
C PRO A 50 -15.11 -15.93 -4.53
N TRP A 51 -15.29 -16.52 -3.35
CA TRP A 51 -14.55 -17.71 -2.92
C TRP A 51 -14.76 -18.89 -3.87
N ALA A 52 -13.65 -19.53 -4.23
CA ALA A 52 -13.64 -20.81 -4.93
C ALA A 52 -13.23 -21.92 -3.96
N ARG A 53 -13.63 -23.16 -4.26
CA ARG A 53 -13.05 -24.31 -3.58
C ARG A 53 -11.62 -24.54 -4.08
N ARG A 54 -10.73 -24.94 -3.18
CA ARG A 54 -9.34 -25.26 -3.52
C ARG A 54 -9.24 -26.46 -4.46
N ASP A 55 -10.15 -27.43 -4.32
CA ASP A 55 -10.24 -28.60 -5.19
C ASP A 55 -10.82 -28.32 -6.58
N GLY A 56 -11.24 -27.08 -6.85
CA GLY A 56 -11.81 -26.64 -8.13
C GLY A 56 -13.26 -27.06 -8.37
N ARG A 57 -13.92 -27.76 -7.43
CA ARG A 57 -15.32 -28.16 -7.60
C ARG A 57 -16.25 -26.94 -7.54
N PRO A 58 -17.34 -26.92 -8.33
CA PRO A 58 -18.35 -25.88 -8.21
C PRO A 58 -19.06 -25.99 -6.86
N TRP A 59 -19.53 -24.85 -6.36
CA TRP A 59 -20.47 -24.82 -5.25
C TRP A 59 -21.82 -25.41 -5.68
N ALA A 60 -22.47 -26.17 -4.80
CA ALA A 60 -23.84 -26.64 -5.01
C ALA A 60 -24.85 -25.47 -5.01
N GLY A 61 -24.48 -24.34 -4.41
CA GLY A 61 -25.27 -23.11 -4.39
C GLY A 61 -24.62 -22.04 -3.50
N ALA A 62 -25.22 -20.85 -3.46
CA ALA A 62 -24.75 -19.74 -2.64
C ALA A 62 -24.78 -20.07 -1.13
N ASP A 63 -25.81 -20.78 -0.67
CA ASP A 63 -25.95 -21.17 0.74
C ASP A 63 -24.82 -22.09 1.21
N GLU A 64 -24.39 -23.02 0.36
CA GLU A 64 -23.25 -23.88 0.66
C GLU A 64 -21.97 -23.05 0.81
N ARG A 65 -21.70 -22.16 -0.15
CA ARG A 65 -20.55 -21.26 -0.09
C ARG A 65 -20.58 -20.42 1.17
N HIS A 66 -21.71 -19.79 1.48
CA HIS A 66 -21.87 -18.92 2.63
C HIS A 66 -21.63 -19.66 3.95
N ARG A 67 -22.15 -20.89 4.09
CA ARG A 67 -21.93 -21.75 5.25
C ARG A 67 -20.45 -22.12 5.41
N VAL A 68 -19.77 -22.54 4.35
CA VAL A 68 -18.35 -22.92 4.41
C VAL A 68 -17.47 -21.70 4.71
N VAL A 69 -17.73 -20.56 4.07
CA VAL A 69 -17.03 -19.30 4.33
C VAL A 69 -17.24 -18.83 5.77
N ALA A 70 -18.46 -18.93 6.30
CA ALA A 70 -18.75 -18.58 7.70
C ALA A 70 -18.02 -19.48 8.70
N ALA A 71 -17.98 -20.79 8.43
CA ALA A 71 -17.24 -21.74 9.25
C ALA A 71 -15.73 -21.44 9.24
N GLU A 72 -15.16 -21.15 8.07
CA GLU A 72 -13.76 -20.75 7.95
C GLU A 72 -13.48 -19.44 8.68
N TYR A 73 -14.31 -18.42 8.48
CA TYR A 73 -14.18 -17.12 9.16
C TYR A 73 -14.20 -17.28 10.69
N ALA A 74 -15.16 -18.02 11.25
CA ALA A 74 -15.25 -18.27 12.68
C ALA A 74 -14.00 -18.99 13.23
N ARG A 75 -13.47 -19.94 12.46
CA ARG A 75 -12.29 -20.74 12.81
C ARG A 75 -11.00 -19.91 12.81
N ILE A 76 -10.80 -19.02 11.84
CA ILE A 76 -9.68 -18.07 11.85
C ILE A 76 -9.80 -17.09 13.02
N ARG A 77 -11.01 -16.60 13.26
CA ARG A 77 -11.28 -15.65 14.35
C ARG A 77 -11.01 -16.26 15.73
N SER A 78 -11.23 -17.56 15.91
CA SER A 78 -10.91 -18.27 17.15
C SER A 78 -9.43 -18.65 17.29
N GLY A 79 -8.57 -18.29 16.32
CA GLY A 79 -7.13 -18.54 16.35
C GLY A 79 -6.68 -19.79 15.60
N GLY A 80 -7.57 -20.44 14.84
CA GLY A 80 -7.18 -21.47 13.89
C GLY A 80 -6.39 -20.92 12.71
N SER A 81 -5.60 -21.77 12.05
CA SER A 81 -4.85 -21.46 10.82
C SER A 81 -5.66 -21.77 9.57
N GLY A 82 -5.55 -21.02 8.46
CA GLY A 82 -6.22 -21.30 7.16
C GLY A 82 -6.34 -22.79 6.80
N SER A 83 -7.53 -23.21 6.33
CA SER A 83 -7.75 -24.61 5.96
C SER A 83 -6.81 -24.93 4.79
N ALA A 84 -5.99 -25.96 4.95
CA ALA A 84 -5.07 -26.42 3.91
C ALA A 84 -5.62 -27.62 3.12
N GLY A 85 -6.79 -28.14 3.53
CA GLY A 85 -7.40 -29.34 2.96
C GLY A 85 -8.13 -29.11 1.63
N PRO A 86 -8.67 -30.18 1.02
CA PRO A 86 -9.45 -30.10 -0.22
C PRO A 86 -10.71 -29.23 -0.08
N ASP A 87 -11.28 -29.16 1.13
CA ASP A 87 -12.45 -28.32 1.44
C ASP A 87 -12.07 -26.85 1.73
N ALA A 88 -10.81 -26.47 1.58
CA ALA A 88 -10.37 -25.10 1.78
C ALA A 88 -11.01 -24.16 0.75
N VAL A 89 -11.35 -22.94 1.20
CA VAL A 89 -11.78 -21.86 0.32
C VAL A 89 -10.59 -20.98 -0.04
N VAL A 90 -10.51 -20.61 -1.32
CA VAL A 90 -9.45 -19.76 -1.86
C VAL A 90 -10.04 -18.62 -2.67
N LEU A 91 -9.46 -17.45 -2.54
CA LEU A 91 -9.80 -16.29 -3.35
C LEU A 91 -9.01 -16.38 -4.68
N PRO A 92 -9.68 -16.24 -5.85
CA PRO A 92 -8.99 -16.12 -7.13
C PRO A 92 -8.11 -14.87 -7.18
N ASP A 93 -6.99 -14.92 -7.92
CA ASP A 93 -6.05 -13.79 -8.00
C ASP A 93 -6.72 -12.50 -8.48
N ARG A 94 -7.55 -12.56 -9.52
CA ARG A 94 -8.31 -11.38 -9.98
C ARG A 94 -9.14 -10.73 -8.86
N ALA A 95 -9.71 -11.54 -7.96
CA ALA A 95 -10.55 -11.06 -6.88
C ALA A 95 -9.72 -10.45 -5.74
N ILE A 96 -8.47 -10.91 -5.56
CA ILE A 96 -7.51 -10.25 -4.68
C ILE A 96 -7.15 -8.87 -5.22
N ASP A 97 -6.91 -8.76 -6.53
CA ASP A 97 -6.58 -7.47 -7.16
C ASP A 97 -7.74 -6.49 -7.09
N GLU A 98 -8.96 -6.94 -7.39
CA GLU A 98 -10.17 -6.13 -7.26
C GLU A 98 -10.45 -5.70 -5.81
N LEU A 99 -10.21 -6.59 -4.84
CA LEU A 99 -10.34 -6.29 -3.42
C LEU A 99 -9.33 -5.23 -3.00
N PHE A 100 -8.06 -5.41 -3.38
CA PHE A 100 -6.99 -4.46 -3.11
C PHE A 100 -7.29 -3.08 -3.71
N ASP A 101 -7.67 -3.03 -5.00
CA ASP A 101 -7.96 -1.78 -5.69
C ASP A 101 -9.11 -1.02 -5.07
N ARG A 102 -10.18 -1.74 -4.68
CA ARG A 102 -11.31 -1.12 -4.00
C ARG A 102 -10.88 -0.49 -2.68
N GLN A 103 -10.10 -1.20 -1.86
CA GLN A 103 -9.62 -0.68 -0.58
C GLN A 103 -8.65 0.49 -0.77
N ALA A 104 -7.70 0.38 -1.71
CA ALA A 104 -6.73 1.43 -1.98
C ALA A 104 -7.40 2.71 -2.48
N ARG A 105 -8.43 2.60 -3.32
CA ARG A 105 -9.24 3.75 -3.78
C ARG A 105 -10.09 4.35 -2.67
N ALA A 106 -10.62 3.54 -1.75
CA ALA A 106 -11.31 4.04 -0.57
C ALA A 106 -10.35 4.86 0.32
N ASN A 107 -9.13 4.34 0.55
CA ASN A 107 -8.09 5.07 1.25
C ASN A 107 -7.69 6.35 0.51
N GLU A 108 -7.52 6.30 -0.82
CA GLU A 108 -7.23 7.49 -1.62
C GLU A 108 -8.31 8.57 -1.45
N GLY A 109 -9.59 8.21 -1.48
CA GLY A 109 -10.68 9.16 -1.27
C GLY A 109 -10.61 9.88 0.08
N VAL A 110 -10.23 9.15 1.14
CA VAL A 110 -9.95 9.75 2.46
C VAL A 110 -8.75 10.70 2.40
N LEU A 111 -7.67 10.29 1.74
CA LEU A 111 -6.44 11.09 1.61
C LEU A 111 -6.66 12.37 0.81
N GLN A 112 -7.46 12.31 -0.26
CA GLN A 112 -7.85 13.50 -1.04
C GLN A 112 -8.63 14.52 -0.20
N HIS A 113 -9.48 14.05 0.72
CA HIS A 113 -10.18 14.93 1.65
C HIS A 113 -9.24 15.53 2.70
N LEU A 114 -8.29 14.74 3.20
CA LEU A 114 -7.34 15.17 4.22
C LEU A 114 -6.27 16.14 3.69
N PHE A 115 -5.86 15.93 2.43
CA PHE A 115 -4.79 16.65 1.75
C PHE A 115 -5.34 17.25 0.44
N GLY A 116 -5.79 18.51 0.49
CA GLY A 116 -6.49 19.16 -0.63
C GLY A 116 -5.69 19.25 -1.95
N ASP A 117 -4.35 19.22 -1.89
CA ASP A 117 -3.46 19.18 -3.06
C ASP A 117 -2.91 17.78 -3.36
N TRP A 118 -3.64 16.73 -2.97
CA TRP A 118 -3.22 15.33 -3.19
C TRP A 118 -2.75 15.04 -4.63
N PRO A 119 -3.46 15.48 -5.69
CA PRO A 119 -2.99 15.25 -7.07
C PRO A 119 -1.65 15.92 -7.41
N GLY A 120 -1.29 17.03 -6.74
CA GLY A 120 -0.06 17.78 -6.92
C GLY A 120 1.14 17.24 -6.13
N PHE A 121 0.95 16.21 -5.31
CA PHE A 121 2.05 15.57 -4.59
C PHE A 121 2.91 14.72 -5.53
N PRO A 122 4.24 14.59 -5.27
CA PRO A 122 5.10 13.65 -5.97
C PRO A 122 4.55 12.22 -5.89
N ALA A 123 4.72 11.43 -6.95
CA ALA A 123 4.22 10.05 -7.00
C ALA A 123 4.80 9.18 -5.87
N ASP A 124 6.08 9.33 -5.53
CA ASP A 124 6.67 8.63 -4.39
C ASP A 124 6.07 9.09 -3.04
N ALA A 125 5.69 10.36 -2.86
CA ALA A 125 4.97 10.80 -1.66
C ALA A 125 3.56 10.20 -1.60
N GLN A 126 2.84 10.20 -2.72
CA GLN A 126 1.52 9.54 -2.79
C GLN A 126 1.63 8.06 -2.42
N LEU A 127 2.67 7.37 -2.91
CA LEU A 127 2.95 5.97 -2.59
C LEU A 127 3.23 5.77 -1.09
N GLY A 128 4.11 6.59 -0.51
CA GLY A 128 4.46 6.51 0.92
C GLY A 128 3.26 6.81 1.84
N ILE A 129 2.46 7.81 1.51
CA ILE A 129 1.26 8.18 2.28
C ILE A 129 0.18 7.09 2.15
N LEU A 130 -0.04 6.53 0.96
CA LEU A 130 -0.96 5.41 0.77
C LEU A 130 -0.51 4.16 1.53
N HIS A 131 0.78 3.83 1.50
CA HIS A 131 1.34 2.74 2.30
C HIS A 131 1.07 2.97 3.81
N PHE A 132 1.31 4.19 4.30
CA PHE A 132 1.02 4.52 5.69
C PHE A 132 -0.47 4.40 6.03
N SER A 133 -1.35 4.86 5.12
CA SER A 133 -2.80 4.71 5.27
C SER A 133 -3.26 3.25 5.33
N TRP A 134 -2.56 2.36 4.62
CA TRP A 134 -2.81 0.93 4.62
C TRP A 134 -2.59 0.32 6.01
N ILE A 135 -1.56 0.79 6.72
CA ILE A 135 -1.19 0.28 8.05
C ILE A 135 -2.11 0.81 9.14
N ARG A 136 -2.58 2.06 9.04
CA ARG A 136 -3.38 2.73 10.08
C ARG A 136 -4.90 2.68 9.82
N SER A 137 -5.31 2.07 8.72
CA SER A 137 -6.68 1.65 8.34
C SER A 137 -7.78 2.73 8.30
N SER A 138 -7.54 3.97 8.76
CA SER A 138 -8.60 4.99 8.82
C SER A 138 -8.09 6.43 8.88
N ALA A 139 -8.92 7.38 8.47
CA ALA A 139 -8.63 8.82 8.60
C ALA A 139 -8.33 9.22 10.06
N PRO A 140 -9.15 8.83 11.06
CA PRO A 140 -8.85 9.10 12.46
C PRO A 140 -7.50 8.52 12.90
N GLY A 141 -7.17 7.30 12.43
CA GLY A 141 -5.88 6.67 12.68
C GLY A 141 -4.70 7.47 12.14
N ILE A 142 -4.84 8.07 10.96
CA ILE A 142 -3.82 8.94 10.35
C ILE A 142 -3.75 10.29 11.06
N THR A 143 -4.88 10.93 11.37
CA THR A 143 -4.91 12.28 11.95
C THR A 143 -4.51 12.32 13.42
N ALA A 144 -4.82 11.27 14.18
CA ALA A 144 -4.43 11.18 15.59
C ALA A 144 -3.00 10.66 15.78
N TRP A 145 -2.36 10.16 14.71
CA TRP A 145 -1.03 9.59 14.74
C TRP A 145 0.00 10.59 15.29
N HIS A 146 0.61 10.24 16.43
CA HIS A 146 1.58 11.08 17.16
C HIS A 146 1.19 12.55 17.26
N GLY A 147 -0.07 12.83 17.62
CA GLY A 147 -0.54 14.20 17.79
C GLY A 147 -0.66 14.98 16.48
N GLY A 148 -0.68 14.29 15.32
CA GLY A 148 -0.86 14.90 14.02
C GLY A 148 0.44 15.30 13.31
N ALA A 149 1.62 15.01 13.89
CA ALA A 149 2.92 15.42 13.33
C ALA A 149 3.14 14.94 11.88
N PHE A 150 2.68 13.73 11.55
CA PHE A 150 2.72 13.23 10.17
C PHE A 150 1.88 14.09 9.23
N VAL A 151 0.64 14.41 9.61
CA VAL A 151 -0.27 15.23 8.80
C VAL A 151 0.27 16.64 8.63
N GLU A 152 0.86 17.22 9.67
CA GLU A 152 1.53 18.53 9.60
C GLU A 152 2.70 18.50 8.62
N ALA A 153 3.58 17.49 8.71
CA ALA A 153 4.72 17.35 7.81
C ALA A 153 4.28 17.18 6.34
N VAL A 154 3.25 16.37 6.08
CA VAL A 154 2.69 16.20 4.73
C VAL A 154 2.11 17.51 4.19
N ARG A 155 1.36 18.26 5.01
CA ARG A 155 0.81 19.57 4.61
C ARG A 155 1.87 20.61 4.34
N ALA A 156 2.96 20.57 5.10
CA ALA A 156 4.14 21.42 4.90
C ALA A 156 5.04 20.93 3.75
N ARG A 157 4.74 19.77 3.14
CA ARG A 157 5.58 19.09 2.14
C ARG A 157 7.00 18.80 2.65
N GLU A 158 7.13 18.59 3.96
CA GLU A 158 8.37 18.19 4.63
C GLU A 158 8.54 16.67 4.51
N TRP A 159 8.83 16.18 3.31
CA TRP A 159 8.73 14.75 2.99
C TRP A 159 9.63 13.86 3.84
N ASP A 160 10.90 14.22 4.03
CA ASP A 160 11.81 13.44 4.90
C ASP A 160 11.27 13.33 6.33
N ARG A 161 10.70 14.41 6.87
CA ARG A 161 10.04 14.40 8.17
C ARG A 161 8.79 13.52 8.15
N ALA A 162 7.95 13.63 7.13
CA ALA A 162 6.78 12.77 6.98
C ALA A 162 7.16 11.28 6.96
N GLY A 163 8.26 10.92 6.31
CA GLY A 163 8.82 9.57 6.36
C GLY A 163 9.21 9.14 7.77
N GLY A 164 9.89 10.01 8.52
CA GLY A 164 10.22 9.79 9.93
C GLY A 164 8.99 9.57 10.81
N GLU A 165 8.00 10.47 10.72
CA GLU A 165 6.78 10.42 11.52
C GLU A 165 5.90 9.20 11.18
N SER A 166 5.87 8.76 9.92
CA SER A 166 5.11 7.59 9.49
C SER A 166 5.61 6.26 10.07
N LEU A 167 6.85 6.23 10.56
CA LEU A 167 7.55 5.06 11.09
C LEU A 167 7.98 5.24 12.55
N TRP A 168 7.40 6.19 13.28
CA TRP A 168 7.90 6.64 14.57
C TRP A 168 8.13 5.49 15.58
N GLU A 169 7.22 4.51 15.66
CA GLU A 169 7.38 3.33 16.52
C GLU A 169 8.58 2.48 16.08
N GLU A 170 8.70 2.19 14.78
CA GLU A 170 9.77 1.38 14.19
C GLU A 170 11.15 2.05 14.23
N LEU A 171 11.20 3.37 14.33
CA LEU A 171 12.45 4.12 14.43
C LEU A 171 13.00 4.19 15.86
N ARG A 172 12.13 4.05 16.87
CA ARG A 172 12.51 4.11 18.29
C ARG A 172 12.86 2.74 18.88
N GLU A 173 12.30 1.68 18.34
CA GLU A 173 12.65 0.31 18.73
C GLU A 173 13.97 -0.13 18.08
N ALA A 174 14.68 -1.06 18.75
CA ALA A 174 15.84 -1.71 18.15
C ALA A 174 15.43 -2.33 16.80
N PRO A 175 16.22 -2.17 15.72
CA PRO A 175 15.82 -2.62 14.40
C PRO A 175 15.54 -4.12 14.43
N GLN A 176 14.25 -4.50 14.32
CA GLN A 176 13.90 -5.89 14.12
C GLN A 176 14.20 -6.25 12.66
N PRO A 177 14.89 -7.36 12.37
CA PRO A 177 15.27 -7.74 11.01
C PRO A 177 14.08 -7.73 10.03
N ARG A 178 12.89 -8.13 10.51
CA ARG A 178 11.63 -8.15 9.73
C ARG A 178 11.07 -6.77 9.38
N HIS A 179 11.44 -5.70 10.09
CA HIS A 179 10.93 -4.34 9.83
C HIS A 179 11.88 -3.50 8.97
N GLY A 180 13.12 -3.97 8.74
CA GLY A 180 14.14 -3.24 7.99
C GLY A 180 13.75 -2.94 6.54
N HIS A 181 13.12 -3.89 5.85
CA HIS A 181 12.70 -3.70 4.47
C HIS A 181 11.65 -2.59 4.34
N ARG A 182 10.57 -2.67 5.13
CA ARG A 182 9.50 -1.67 5.15
C ARG A 182 10.01 -0.29 5.54
N ARG A 183 10.83 -0.20 6.59
CA ARG A 183 11.45 1.05 7.04
C ARG A 183 12.24 1.71 5.90
N ASN A 184 13.14 0.96 5.26
CA ASN A 184 13.98 1.49 4.19
C ASN A 184 13.16 1.91 2.97
N ALA A 185 12.13 1.14 2.63
CA ALA A 185 11.25 1.46 1.51
C ALA A 185 10.47 2.76 1.72
N VAL A 186 9.84 2.93 2.89
CA VAL A 186 9.07 4.14 3.20
C VAL A 186 9.96 5.38 3.26
N LEU A 187 11.11 5.30 3.93
CA LEU A 187 12.07 6.42 3.96
C LEU A 187 12.52 6.79 2.55
N ARG A 188 12.74 5.81 1.67
CA ARG A 188 13.11 6.05 0.27
C ARG A 188 12.00 6.73 -0.54
N MET A 189 10.75 6.31 -0.37
CA MET A 189 9.60 6.96 -1.02
C MET A 189 9.55 8.45 -0.68
N PHE A 190 9.66 8.77 0.62
CA PHE A 190 9.63 10.17 1.05
C PHE A 190 10.89 10.95 0.66
N HIS A 191 12.07 10.32 0.66
CA HIS A 191 13.30 10.94 0.17
C HIS A 191 13.23 11.28 -1.32
N ASN A 192 12.75 10.35 -2.17
CA ASN A 192 12.53 10.60 -3.59
C ASN A 192 11.57 11.77 -3.81
N ALA A 193 10.51 11.88 -3.00
CA ALA A 193 9.58 13.00 -3.06
C ALA A 193 10.24 14.34 -2.72
N ALA A 194 11.12 14.39 -1.70
CA ALA A 194 11.92 15.57 -1.37
C ALA A 194 12.77 16.03 -2.55
N LEU A 195 13.44 15.09 -3.22
CA LEU A 195 14.26 15.41 -4.39
C LEU A 195 13.42 15.97 -5.55
N VAL A 196 12.24 15.40 -5.81
CA VAL A 196 11.33 15.87 -6.87
C VAL A 196 10.85 17.30 -6.58
N ASP A 197 10.37 17.57 -5.37
CA ASP A 197 9.87 18.90 -4.99
C ASP A 197 10.97 19.96 -5.01
N ALA A 198 12.19 19.61 -4.61
CA ALA A 198 13.34 20.53 -4.63
C ALA A 198 13.78 20.92 -6.06
N THR A 199 13.42 20.14 -7.09
CA THR A 199 13.83 20.45 -8.47
C THR A 199 13.04 21.59 -9.12
N HIS A 200 12.02 22.15 -8.44
CA HIS A 200 11.18 23.25 -8.94
C HIS A 200 10.67 23.07 -10.39
N GLY A 201 10.31 21.85 -10.77
CA GLY A 201 9.81 21.51 -12.11
C GLY A 201 10.85 20.91 -13.06
N GLY A 202 12.09 20.71 -12.61
CA GLY A 202 13.11 19.97 -13.38
C GLY A 202 12.80 18.48 -13.57
N VAL A 203 11.89 17.93 -12.76
CA VAL A 203 11.42 16.54 -12.84
C VAL A 203 9.89 16.53 -12.74
N PRO A 204 9.17 15.76 -13.58
CA PRO A 204 7.72 15.63 -13.45
C PRO A 204 7.30 14.99 -12.13
N VAL A 205 6.35 15.61 -11.41
CA VAL A 205 5.82 15.09 -10.13
C VAL A 205 5.13 13.73 -10.27
N SER A 206 4.74 13.33 -11.48
CA SER A 206 4.12 12.04 -11.77
C SER A 206 5.12 10.89 -11.93
N TRP A 207 6.42 11.19 -11.97
CA TRP A 207 7.44 10.16 -12.03
C TRP A 207 7.60 9.48 -10.69
N LEU A 208 7.63 8.16 -10.74
CA LEU A 208 7.79 7.29 -9.59
C LEU A 208 9.16 6.64 -9.68
N PHE A 209 10.02 6.94 -8.70
CA PHE A 209 11.40 6.47 -8.67
C PHE A 209 11.55 5.16 -7.91
N PHE A 210 10.72 4.94 -6.88
CA PHE A 210 10.68 3.70 -6.13
C PHE A 210 10.50 2.47 -7.06
N PRO A 211 11.22 1.36 -6.83
CA PRO A 211 12.09 1.05 -5.69
C PRO A 211 13.52 1.58 -5.80
N ARG A 212 13.84 2.38 -6.83
CA ARG A 212 15.16 2.97 -7.07
C ARG A 212 15.28 4.35 -6.41
N ASP A 213 16.51 4.86 -6.37
CA ASP A 213 16.79 6.23 -5.96
C ASP A 213 16.52 7.21 -7.11
N ALA A 214 15.93 8.36 -6.78
CA ALA A 214 15.78 9.46 -7.73
C ALA A 214 17.12 10.05 -8.18
N GLU A 215 18.17 9.98 -7.33
CA GLU A 215 19.53 10.46 -7.66
C GLU A 215 20.14 9.83 -8.91
N ASP A 216 19.93 8.52 -9.10
CA ASP A 216 20.44 7.79 -10.27
C ASP A 216 19.83 8.29 -11.58
N THR A 217 18.64 8.88 -11.49
CA THR A 217 17.89 9.37 -12.63
C THR A 217 18.14 10.86 -12.86
N THR A 218 18.16 11.69 -11.81
CA THR A 218 18.46 13.13 -11.92
C THR A 218 19.87 13.40 -12.42
N ARG A 219 20.88 12.58 -12.06
CA ARG A 219 22.24 12.69 -12.65
C ARG A 219 22.28 12.46 -14.15
N ARG A 220 21.39 11.60 -14.68
CA ARG A 220 21.31 11.35 -16.14
C ARG A 220 20.68 12.52 -16.88
N TYR A 221 19.72 13.21 -16.26
CA TYR A 221 19.07 14.38 -16.87
C TYR A 221 19.88 15.67 -16.73
N SER A 222 20.61 15.87 -15.63
CA SER A 222 21.49 17.03 -15.48
C SER A 222 22.68 17.01 -16.45
N HIS A 223 23.10 15.83 -16.93
CA HIS A 223 24.12 15.71 -17.99
C HIS A 223 23.53 15.84 -19.41
N ALA A 224 22.29 15.40 -19.64
CA ALA A 224 21.63 15.60 -20.93
C ALA A 224 21.24 17.07 -21.20
N GLY A 225 20.99 17.86 -20.13
CA GLY A 225 20.63 19.28 -20.23
C GLY A 225 21.80 20.24 -20.49
N SER A 226 23.06 19.80 -20.36
CA SER A 226 24.24 20.62 -20.67
C SER A 226 24.75 20.46 -22.11
N GLU A 227 24.24 19.50 -22.88
CA GLU A 227 24.62 19.24 -24.28
C GLU A 227 23.44 19.37 -25.25
N SER A 228 22.67 20.47 -25.19
CA SER A 228 21.83 20.89 -26.33
C SER A 228 21.10 22.20 -26.02
N LEU A 229 21.72 23.34 -26.36
CA LEU A 229 21.03 24.55 -26.87
C LEU A 229 21.99 25.62 -27.43
N VAL A 230 23.20 25.24 -27.88
CA VAL A 230 24.10 26.12 -28.64
C VAL A 230 24.58 25.37 -29.89
N GLY A 231 23.67 25.11 -30.83
CA GLY A 231 24.03 24.30 -31.99
C GLY A 231 22.96 24.14 -33.08
N SER A 232 22.13 25.16 -33.34
CA SER A 232 21.42 25.29 -34.62
C SER A 232 20.77 26.67 -34.75
N LEU A 233 21.61 27.68 -34.96
CA LEU A 233 21.27 28.87 -35.73
C LEU A 233 22.53 29.29 -36.50
N ARG A 234 22.79 28.59 -37.61
CA ARG A 234 23.47 29.10 -38.80
C ARG A 234 22.91 28.42 -40.02
#